data_AF-A0A7J2HKI2-F1
#
_entry.id   AF-A0A7J2HKI2-F1
#
_cell.length_a   1.000
_cell.length_b   1.000
_cell.length_c   1.000
_cell.angle_alpha   90.00
_cell.angle_beta   90.00
_cell.angle_gamma   90.00
#
_symmetry.space_group_name_H-M   'P 1'
#
loop_
_entity.id
_entity.type
_entity.pdbx_description
1 polymer ?
#
loop_
_entity_poly.entity_id
_entity_poly.type
_entity_poly.pdbx_seq_one_letter_code
_entity_poly.pdbx_strand_id
1 'polypeptide(L)'
;MISTRLTAMDKKTLVKAFLKAWHPIISLEQMTPQRLRQGLEHFLSLPPRGGSREFGWKIADRGMEFVKARLKLEEKAMMEKIKALHRELLEKFAEKGEALDYWEFIKGKDFDETFERAYLLSFLITEGYVDVKRNPLKNEVKLIPHKEQVERKSPTSLVISLRGEI
;
A
#
# COMPACT_ATOMS: atom_id res chain seq x y z
N MET A 1 -10.64 22.75 26.16
CA MET A 1 -9.81 23.97 25.98
C MET A 1 -9.43 24.27 24.53
N ILE A 2 -9.23 23.28 23.65
CA ILE A 2 -8.94 23.51 22.22
C ILE A 2 -10.19 23.92 21.42
N SER A 3 -11.36 23.34 21.72
CA SER A 3 -12.63 23.62 21.04
C SER A 3 -13.06 25.09 21.13
N THR A 4 -12.89 25.72 22.29
CA THR A 4 -13.21 27.13 22.53
C THR A 4 -12.24 28.08 21.81
N ARG A 5 -10.97 27.70 21.66
CA ARG A 5 -10.00 28.48 20.88
C ARG A 5 -10.28 28.40 19.38
N LEU A 6 -10.72 27.25 18.86
CA LEU A 6 -11.09 27.08 17.46
C LEU A 6 -12.34 27.89 17.09
N THR A 7 -13.32 27.99 17.98
CA THR A 7 -14.54 28.79 17.76
C THR A 7 -14.29 30.30 17.86
N ALA A 8 -13.29 30.72 18.63
CA ALA A 8 -12.91 32.13 18.79
C ALA A 8 -11.98 32.66 17.68
N MET A 9 -11.42 31.79 16.83
CA MET A 9 -10.49 32.19 15.76
C MET A 9 -11.23 32.63 14.49
N ASP A 10 -10.71 33.68 13.86
CA ASP A 10 -11.07 34.05 12.48
C ASP A 10 -10.76 32.90 11.51
N LYS A 11 -11.69 32.65 10.58
CA LYS A 11 -11.57 31.71 9.46
C LYS A 11 -10.23 31.85 8.73
N LYS A 12 -9.73 33.07 8.48
CA LYS A 12 -8.43 33.25 7.79
C LYS A 12 -7.26 32.71 8.61
N THR A 13 -7.28 32.92 9.91
CA THR A 13 -6.23 32.44 10.83
C THR A 13 -6.28 30.92 10.94
N LEU A 14 -7.49 30.34 10.95
CA LEU A 14 -7.69 28.90 10.97
C LEU A 14 -7.15 28.24 9.68
N VAL A 15 -7.47 28.82 8.52
CA VAL A 15 -6.95 28.36 7.21
C VAL A 15 -5.42 28.46 7.16
N LYS A 16 -4.81 29.56 7.63
CA LYS A 16 -3.35 29.69 7.70
C LYS A 16 -2.70 28.65 8.61
N ALA A 17 -3.31 28.35 9.75
CA ALA A 17 -2.82 27.32 10.66
C ALA A 17 -2.89 25.92 10.01
N PHE A 18 -4.01 25.62 9.34
CA PHE A 18 -4.15 24.39 8.57
C PHE A 18 -3.10 24.28 7.46
N LEU A 19 -2.90 25.33 6.65
CA LEU A 19 -1.90 25.32 5.57
C LEU A 19 -0.47 25.16 6.10
N LYS A 20 -0.14 25.74 7.26
CA LYS A 20 1.16 25.55 7.91
C LYS A 20 1.35 24.15 8.49
N ALA A 21 0.28 23.54 8.98
CA ALA A 21 0.29 22.19 9.53
C ALA A 21 0.11 21.12 8.44
N TRP A 22 -0.25 21.52 7.22
CA TRP A 22 -0.47 20.64 6.08
C TRP A 22 0.86 20.07 5.58
N HIS A 23 1.26 18.95 6.17
CA HIS A 23 2.38 18.14 5.73
C HIS A 23 1.81 16.92 5.02
N PRO A 24 1.68 16.92 3.67
CA PRO A 24 1.18 15.77 2.92
C PRO A 24 2.27 14.68 2.84
N ILE A 25 2.77 14.25 3.99
CA ILE A 25 3.77 13.18 4.13
C ILE A 25 3.09 11.82 3.86
N ILE A 26 1.84 11.66 4.28
CA ILE A 26 1.06 10.42 4.12
C ILE A 26 0.81 10.10 2.63
N SER A 27 0.77 11.10 1.75
CA SER A 27 0.45 10.87 0.33
C SER A 27 1.60 10.28 -0.47
N LEU A 28 2.86 10.48 -0.04
CA LEU A 28 4.04 9.93 -0.74
C LEU A 28 4.32 8.50 -0.33
N GLU A 29 4.11 8.15 0.95
CA GLU A 29 4.27 6.76 1.43
C GLU A 29 3.18 5.81 0.90
N GLN A 30 1.97 6.33 0.62
CA GLN A 30 0.88 5.58 -0.01
C GLN A 30 0.90 5.65 -1.54
N MET A 31 1.97 6.17 -2.13
CA MET A 31 2.08 6.37 -3.56
C MET A 31 2.60 5.09 -4.21
N THR A 32 1.67 4.21 -4.61
CA THR A 32 2.03 3.00 -5.35
C THR A 32 2.40 3.34 -6.81
N PRO A 33 3.22 2.50 -7.47
CA PRO A 33 3.48 2.64 -8.91
C PRO A 33 2.21 2.73 -9.76
N GLN A 34 1.14 2.03 -9.35
CA GLN A 34 -0.16 2.08 -9.99
C GLN A 34 -0.84 3.45 -9.84
N ARG A 35 -0.83 4.06 -8.65
CA ARG A 35 -1.37 5.43 -8.45
C ARG A 35 -0.57 6.47 -9.22
N LEU A 36 0.76 6.32 -9.29
CA LEU A 36 1.61 7.18 -10.12
C LEU A 36 1.25 7.08 -11.60
N ARG A 37 1.01 5.87 -12.10
CA ARG A 37 0.54 5.65 -13.48
C ARG A 37 -0.80 6.32 -13.73
N GLN A 38 -1.76 6.16 -12.84
CA GLN A 38 -3.08 6.79 -12.96
C GLN A 38 -3.00 8.32 -12.96
N GLY A 39 -2.18 8.90 -12.08
CA GLY A 39 -1.93 10.35 -12.05
C GLY A 39 -1.29 10.84 -13.36
N LEU A 40 -0.28 10.12 -13.86
CA LEU A 40 0.37 10.44 -15.13
C LEU A 40 -0.62 10.36 -16.31
N GLU A 41 -1.40 9.29 -16.40
CA GLU A 41 -2.43 9.10 -17.44
C GLU A 41 -3.48 10.21 -17.39
N HIS A 42 -3.90 10.63 -16.19
CA HIS A 42 -4.79 11.78 -16.02
C HIS A 42 -4.17 13.08 -16.55
N PHE A 43 -2.93 13.41 -16.17
CA PHE A 43 -2.28 14.64 -16.64
C PHE A 43 -1.98 14.65 -18.15
N LEU A 44 -1.76 13.48 -18.74
CA LEU A 44 -1.59 13.31 -20.18
C LEU A 44 -2.92 13.40 -20.94
N SER A 45 -4.04 12.96 -20.35
CA SER A 45 -5.35 13.03 -20.98
C SER A 45 -5.99 14.43 -20.93
N LEU A 46 -5.51 15.31 -20.05
CA LEU A 46 -6.02 16.67 -19.97
C LEU A 46 -5.66 17.49 -21.22
N PRO A 47 -6.63 18.12 -21.88
CA PRO A 47 -6.37 19.01 -23.01
C PRO A 47 -5.52 20.20 -22.54
N PRO A 48 -4.59 20.70 -23.37
CA PRO A 48 -3.80 21.88 -23.03
C PRO A 48 -4.72 23.08 -22.78
N ARG A 49 -4.57 23.75 -21.63
CA ARG A 49 -5.44 24.87 -21.20
C ARG A 49 -5.21 26.18 -21.96
N GLY A 50 -4.48 26.17 -23.06
CA GLY A 50 -4.23 27.34 -23.90
C GLY A 50 -2.98 27.16 -24.74
N GLY A 51 -3.16 26.77 -26.01
CA GLY A 51 -2.07 26.59 -26.97
C GLY A 51 -1.34 25.24 -26.87
N SER A 52 -0.82 24.79 -28.01
CA SER A 52 0.05 23.62 -28.13
C SER A 52 1.21 23.72 -27.13
N ARG A 53 1.41 22.66 -26.33
CA ARG A 53 2.52 22.57 -25.38
C ARG A 53 3.85 22.54 -26.15
N GLU A 54 4.47 23.69 -26.39
CA GLU A 54 5.84 23.74 -26.92
C GLU A 54 6.87 23.26 -25.88
N PHE A 55 6.48 23.25 -24.60
CA PHE A 55 7.28 22.71 -23.50
C PHE A 55 6.67 21.41 -22.95
N GLY A 56 6.39 20.45 -23.83
CA GLY A 56 6.24 19.06 -23.43
C GLY A 56 7.63 18.48 -23.18
N TRP A 57 7.86 17.87 -22.01
CA TRP A 57 9.03 17.02 -21.81
C TRP A 57 9.11 16.05 -22.99
N LYS A 58 10.04 16.30 -23.93
CA LYS A 58 10.39 15.33 -24.97
C LYS A 58 11.21 14.23 -24.30
N ILE A 59 10.56 13.45 -23.42
CA ILE A 59 11.04 12.11 -23.12
C ILE A 59 11.01 11.42 -24.48
N ALA A 60 12.18 11.26 -25.12
CA ALA A 60 12.26 10.53 -26.36
C ALA A 60 11.50 9.21 -26.17
N ASP A 61 10.62 8.82 -27.10
CA ASP A 61 9.77 7.62 -26.97
C ASP A 61 10.54 6.41 -26.43
N ARG A 62 11.80 6.27 -26.85
CA ARG A 62 12.76 5.27 -26.34
C ARG A 62 12.91 5.27 -24.82
N GLY A 63 13.10 6.43 -24.17
CA GLY A 63 13.23 6.55 -22.72
C GLY A 63 11.96 6.12 -21.97
N MET A 64 10.79 6.44 -22.52
CA MET A 64 9.50 5.99 -21.98
C MET A 64 9.33 4.47 -22.13
N GLU A 65 9.77 3.89 -23.25
CA GLU A 65 9.75 2.44 -23.47
C GLU A 65 10.68 1.69 -22.51
N PHE A 66 11.89 2.21 -22.26
CA PHE A 66 12.81 1.60 -21.27
C PHE A 66 12.24 1.63 -19.86
N VAL A 67 11.64 2.76 -19.44
CA VAL A 67 10.98 2.86 -18.12
C VAL A 67 9.80 1.90 -18.02
N LYS A 68 8.95 1.82 -19.06
CA LYS A 68 7.84 0.85 -19.12
C LYS A 68 8.34 -0.59 -19.05
N ALA A 69 9.40 -0.93 -19.78
CA ALA A 69 9.97 -2.28 -19.79
C ALA A 69 10.53 -2.66 -18.41
N ARG A 70 11.24 -1.74 -17.75
CA ARG A 70 11.77 -1.93 -16.41
C ARG A 70 10.64 -2.11 -15.37
N LEU A 71 9.62 -1.27 -15.40
CA LEU A 71 8.46 -1.39 -14.52
C LEU A 71 7.73 -2.73 -14.71
N LYS A 72 7.56 -3.19 -15.95
CA LYS A 72 6.98 -4.52 -16.23
C LYS A 72 7.84 -5.66 -15.66
N LEU A 73 9.16 -5.52 -15.68
CA LEU A 73 10.07 -6.52 -15.14
C LEU A 73 9.98 -6.58 -13.60
N GLU A 74 9.97 -5.40 -12.96
CA GLU A 74 9.80 -5.27 -11.50
C GLU A 74 8.42 -5.80 -11.06
N GLU A 75 7.36 -5.51 -11.82
CA GLU A 75 6.01 -6.04 -11.57
C GLU A 75 5.98 -7.56 -11.65
N LYS A 76 6.58 -8.17 -12.68
CA LYS A 76 6.68 -9.64 -12.78
C LYS A 76 7.42 -10.23 -11.60
N ALA A 77 8.56 -9.65 -11.21
CA ALA A 77 9.34 -10.11 -10.07
C ALA A 77 8.52 -10.04 -8.76
N MET A 78 7.79 -8.94 -8.56
CA MET A 78 6.89 -8.78 -7.41
C MET A 78 5.76 -9.81 -7.41
N MET A 79 5.11 -10.05 -8.55
CA MET A 79 4.04 -11.04 -8.67
C MET A 79 4.51 -12.47 -8.37
N GLU A 80 5.72 -12.83 -8.78
CA GLU A 80 6.30 -14.14 -8.43
C GLU A 80 6.58 -14.25 -6.92
N LYS A 81 7.05 -13.19 -6.28
CA LYS A 81 7.20 -13.15 -4.81
C LYS A 81 5.85 -13.31 -4.09
N ILE A 82 4.81 -12.62 -4.56
CA ILE A 82 3.44 -12.75 -4.02
C ILE A 82 2.93 -14.19 -4.13
N LYS A 83 3.07 -14.82 -5.31
CA LYS A 83 2.66 -16.21 -5.52
C LYS A 83 3.46 -17.19 -4.67
N ALA A 84 4.76 -16.97 -4.50
CA ALA A 84 5.60 -17.79 -3.64
C ALA A 84 5.14 -17.72 -2.19
N LEU A 85 4.89 -16.51 -1.68
CA LEU A 85 4.40 -16.29 -0.32
C LEU A 85 3.01 -16.90 -0.10
N HIS A 86 2.12 -16.82 -1.09
CA HIS A 86 0.79 -17.44 -1.03
C HIS A 86 0.86 -18.97 -0.97
N ARG A 87 1.73 -19.59 -1.76
CA ARG A 87 1.98 -21.05 -1.69
C ARG A 87 2.52 -21.46 -0.32
N GLU A 88 3.54 -20.75 0.17
CA GLU A 88 4.09 -20.99 1.52
C GLU A 88 3.01 -20.89 2.60
N LEU A 89 2.13 -19.90 2.51
CA LEU A 89 1.04 -19.70 3.46
C LEU A 89 0.01 -20.85 3.42
N LEU A 90 -0.33 -21.33 2.21
CA LEU A 90 -1.23 -22.47 2.03
C LEU A 90 -0.64 -23.77 2.56
N GLU A 91 0.66 -24.01 2.31
CA GLU A 91 1.37 -25.20 2.80
C GLU A 91 1.41 -25.21 4.33
N LYS A 92 1.85 -24.11 4.96
CA LYS A 92 1.88 -23.99 6.43
C LYS A 92 0.50 -24.14 7.07
N PHE A 93 -0.55 -23.63 6.42
CA PHE A 93 -1.92 -23.77 6.89
C PHE A 93 -2.40 -25.23 6.78
N ALA A 94 -2.03 -25.93 5.70
CA ALA A 94 -2.35 -27.36 5.53
C ALA A 94 -1.60 -28.25 6.54
N GLU A 95 -0.36 -27.92 6.87
CA GLU A 95 0.45 -28.65 7.87
C GLU A 95 -0.08 -28.48 9.30
N LYS A 96 -0.41 -27.24 9.69
CA LYS A 96 -0.94 -26.96 11.05
C LYS A 96 -2.41 -27.35 11.21
N GLY A 97 -3.21 -27.26 10.14
CA GLY A 97 -4.66 -27.49 10.19
C GLY A 97 -5.45 -26.39 10.93
N GLU A 98 -4.80 -25.29 11.29
CA GLU A 98 -5.41 -24.17 12.02
C GLU A 98 -4.90 -22.81 11.50
N ALA A 99 -5.58 -21.73 11.90
CA ALA A 99 -5.22 -20.38 11.51
C ALA A 99 -3.83 -19.99 12.01
N LEU A 100 -3.02 -19.41 11.12
CA LEU A 100 -1.63 -19.07 11.40
C LEU A 100 -1.52 -17.76 12.16
N ASP A 101 -0.57 -17.64 13.08
CA ASP A 101 -0.25 -16.35 13.70
C ASP A 101 0.49 -15.46 12.70
N TYR A 102 0.06 -14.21 12.59
CA TYR A 102 0.63 -13.23 11.66
C TYR A 102 2.10 -12.96 11.93
N TRP A 103 2.47 -12.70 13.19
CA TRP A 103 3.84 -12.30 13.55
C TRP A 103 4.81 -13.44 13.32
N GLU A 104 4.42 -14.65 13.72
CA GLU A 104 5.20 -15.87 13.45
C GLU A 104 5.36 -16.14 11.95
N PHE A 105 4.34 -15.82 11.15
CA PHE A 105 4.41 -16.00 9.71
C PHE A 105 5.31 -14.97 9.01
N ILE A 106 5.22 -13.68 9.38
CA ILE A 106 6.01 -12.63 8.70
C ILE A 106 7.45 -12.56 9.16
N LYS A 107 7.81 -13.12 10.31
CA LYS A 107 9.15 -13.08 10.87
C LYS A 107 10.18 -13.70 9.91
N GLY A 108 11.02 -12.85 9.35
CA GLY A 108 12.15 -13.24 8.49
C GLY A 108 13.45 -13.40 9.29
N LYS A 109 14.56 -13.56 8.56
CA LYS A 109 15.92 -13.60 9.14
C LYS A 109 16.36 -12.25 9.67
N ASP A 110 15.90 -11.18 9.02
CA ASP A 110 16.20 -9.80 9.35
C ASP A 110 14.96 -8.90 9.23
N PHE A 111 15.14 -7.62 9.55
CA PHE A 111 14.09 -6.63 9.50
C PHE A 111 13.57 -6.40 8.08
N ASP A 112 14.46 -6.38 7.09
CA ASP A 112 14.09 -6.11 5.69
C ASP A 112 13.25 -7.24 5.11
N GLU A 113 13.60 -8.49 5.39
CA GLU A 113 12.80 -9.66 5.02
C GLU A 113 11.45 -9.65 5.73
N THR A 114 11.43 -9.29 7.03
CA THR A 114 10.18 -9.19 7.80
C THR A 114 9.26 -8.11 7.22
N PHE A 115 9.82 -6.95 6.85
CA PHE A 115 9.10 -5.87 6.21
C PHE A 115 8.57 -6.29 4.83
N GLU A 116 9.40 -6.90 3.99
CA GLU A 116 9.02 -7.37 2.66
C GLU A 116 7.88 -8.39 2.75
N ARG A 117 7.96 -9.35 3.67
CA ARG A 117 6.91 -10.35 3.90
C ARG A 117 5.60 -9.69 4.34
N ALA A 118 5.68 -8.74 5.28
CA ALA A 118 4.51 -7.99 5.73
C ALA A 118 3.87 -7.18 4.59
N TYR A 119 4.68 -6.54 3.75
CA TYR A 119 4.24 -5.78 2.59
C TYR A 119 3.56 -6.67 1.55
N LEU A 120 4.17 -7.79 1.14
CA LEU A 120 3.59 -8.73 0.17
C LEU A 120 2.29 -9.35 0.70
N LEU A 121 2.25 -9.70 1.98
CA LEU A 121 1.06 -10.25 2.63
C LEU A 121 -0.10 -9.23 2.64
N SER A 122 0.18 -7.93 2.75
CA SER A 122 -0.84 -6.89 2.67
C SER A 122 -1.58 -6.90 1.32
N PHE A 123 -0.89 -7.24 0.22
CA PHE A 123 -1.54 -7.41 -1.09
C PHE A 123 -2.43 -8.64 -1.10
N LEU A 124 -1.94 -9.79 -0.63
CA LEU A 124 -2.75 -11.00 -0.54
C LEU A 124 -4.03 -10.80 0.28
N ILE A 125 -3.91 -10.03 1.37
CA ILE A 125 -5.06 -9.68 2.19
C ILE A 125 -5.96 -8.73 1.42
N THR A 126 -5.45 -7.65 0.84
CA THR A 126 -6.25 -6.65 0.11
C THR A 126 -7.02 -7.28 -1.05
N GLU A 127 -6.37 -8.16 -1.80
CA GLU A 127 -6.96 -8.87 -2.93
C GLU A 127 -7.96 -9.96 -2.50
N GLY A 128 -7.96 -10.41 -1.24
CA GLY A 128 -8.91 -11.40 -0.74
C GLY A 128 -8.43 -12.85 -0.81
N TYR A 129 -7.13 -13.08 -1.00
CA TYR A 129 -6.50 -14.40 -0.89
C TYR A 129 -6.28 -14.84 0.56
N VAL A 130 -6.33 -13.90 1.52
CA VAL A 130 -6.06 -14.20 2.94
C VAL A 130 -6.98 -13.42 3.85
N ASP A 131 -7.86 -14.10 4.57
CA ASP A 131 -8.68 -13.47 5.61
C ASP A 131 -7.91 -13.32 6.92
N VAL A 132 -8.21 -12.21 7.61
CA VAL A 132 -7.55 -11.87 8.87
C VAL A 132 -8.58 -11.75 9.98
N LYS A 133 -8.40 -12.55 11.03
CA LYS A 133 -9.17 -12.47 12.27
C LYS A 133 -8.32 -11.79 13.33
N ARG A 134 -8.74 -10.61 13.76
CA ARG A 134 -8.07 -9.83 14.81
C ARG A 134 -8.82 -9.96 16.13
N ASN A 135 -8.09 -10.24 17.21
CA ASN A 135 -8.60 -10.14 18.57
C ASN A 135 -7.90 -8.95 19.29
N PRO A 136 -8.52 -7.76 19.36
CA PRO A 136 -7.89 -6.58 19.94
C PRO A 136 -7.55 -6.73 21.42
N LEU A 137 -8.30 -7.55 22.15
CA LEU A 137 -8.11 -7.75 23.60
C LEU A 137 -6.86 -8.59 23.91
N LYS A 138 -6.45 -9.46 22.99
CA LYS A 138 -5.27 -10.33 23.13
C LYS A 138 -4.10 -9.90 22.23
N ASN A 139 -4.28 -8.86 21.43
CA ASN A 139 -3.35 -8.44 20.38
C ASN A 139 -2.96 -9.56 19.38
N GLU A 140 -3.84 -10.55 19.21
CA GLU A 140 -3.63 -11.68 18.30
C GLU A 140 -4.17 -11.34 16.90
N VAL A 141 -3.40 -11.68 15.88
CA VAL A 141 -3.78 -11.53 14.47
C VAL A 141 -3.60 -12.88 13.79
N LYS A 142 -4.72 -13.51 13.40
CA LYS A 142 -4.71 -14.82 12.76
C LYS A 142 -4.99 -14.73 11.27
N LEU A 143 -4.25 -15.49 10.48
CA LEU A 143 -4.31 -15.57 9.02
C LEU A 143 -5.01 -16.87 8.59
N ILE A 144 -5.94 -16.73 7.64
CA ILE A 144 -6.64 -17.85 7.00
C ILE A 144 -6.50 -17.69 5.48
N PRO A 145 -5.62 -18.45 4.83
CA PRO A 145 -5.45 -18.38 3.38
C PRO A 145 -6.57 -19.10 2.63
N HIS A 146 -6.88 -18.60 1.44
CA HIS A 146 -7.79 -19.19 0.47
C HIS A 146 -7.01 -19.60 -0.78
N LYS A 147 -7.39 -20.71 -1.42
CA LYS A 147 -6.75 -21.14 -2.68
C LYS A 147 -7.02 -20.17 -3.83
N GLU A 148 -8.22 -19.59 -3.83
CA GLU A 148 -8.68 -18.63 -4.84
C GLU A 148 -9.13 -17.34 -4.18
N GLN A 149 -9.25 -16.29 -4.99
CA GLN A 149 -9.72 -14.98 -4.53
C GLN A 149 -11.18 -15.09 -4.07
N VAL A 150 -11.47 -14.67 -2.85
CA VAL A 150 -12.84 -14.64 -2.32
C VAL A 150 -13.39 -13.22 -2.41
N GLU A 151 -14.57 -13.06 -3.01
CA GLU A 151 -15.29 -11.78 -3.01
C GLU A 151 -15.63 -11.36 -1.57
N ARG A 152 -15.08 -10.23 -1.14
CA ARG A 152 -15.30 -9.71 0.21
C ARG A 152 -16.51 -8.80 0.27
N LYS A 153 -17.38 -9.06 1.26
CA LYS A 153 -18.51 -8.19 1.60
C LYS A 153 -18.07 -6.84 2.19
N SER A 154 -16.86 -6.74 2.73
CA SER A 154 -16.28 -5.50 3.26
C SER A 154 -14.75 -5.51 3.17
N PRO A 155 -14.10 -4.42 2.67
CA PRO A 155 -12.65 -4.33 2.62
C PRO A 155 -12.06 -4.14 4.03
N THR A 156 -11.19 -5.06 4.46
CA THR A 156 -10.43 -4.95 5.72
C THR A 156 -9.06 -4.35 5.43
N SER A 157 -8.82 -3.12 5.86
CA SER A 157 -7.49 -2.49 5.81
C SER A 157 -6.69 -2.86 7.06
N LEU A 158 -5.50 -3.45 6.89
CA LEU A 158 -4.58 -3.68 8.00
C LEU A 158 -3.51 -2.59 8.02
N VAL A 159 -3.46 -1.88 9.14
CA VAL A 159 -2.36 -0.96 9.43
C VAL A 159 -1.22 -1.79 10.00
N ILE A 160 -0.11 -1.85 9.26
CA ILE A 160 1.12 -2.50 9.72
C ILE A 160 1.90 -1.46 10.51
N SER A 161 1.95 -1.61 11.84
CA SER A 161 2.81 -0.80 12.71
C SER A 161 4.00 -1.66 13.14
N LEU A 162 5.13 -1.53 12.46
CA LEU A 162 6.38 -2.16 12.89
C LEU A 162 6.99 -1.28 13.98
N ARG A 163 6.98 -1.76 15.23
CA ARG A 163 7.76 -1.14 16.30
C ARG A 163 9.18 -1.66 16.18
N GLY A 164 10.15 -0.77 16.00
CA GLY A 164 11.58 -1.11 15.90
C GLY A 164 12.17 -1.54 17.25
N GLU A 165 11.67 -2.64 17.81
CA GLU A 165 12.29 -3.33 18.94
C GLU A 165 12.56 -4.77 18.50
N ILE A 166 13.82 -5.02 18.12
CA ILE A 166 14.42 -6.35 18.08
C ILE A 166 14.97 -6.62 19.47
#